data_AF-A0A1G3QJ43-F1
#
_entry.id   AF-A0A1G3QJ43-F1
#
_cell.length_a   1.000
_cell.length_b   1.000
_cell.length_c   1.000
_cell.angle_alpha   90.00
_cell.angle_beta   90.00
_cell.angle_gamma   90.00
#
_symmetry.space_group_name_H-M   'P 1'
#
loop_
_entity.id
_entity.type
_entity.pdbx_description
1 polymer ?
#
loop_
_entity_poly.entity_id
_entity_poly.type
_entity_poly.pdbx_seq_one_letter_code
_entity_poly.pdbx_strand_id
1 'polypeptide(L)'
;MDYDNYGFPRYVSVSKKRAKAKKSAEKLKKKNPNMKPVVIEGGKIAKTWWGIGWIQNLERYADYDNRIGRGRSYVRHGAVLDLQIEAGKINALVQGSRAKPYSITISIKPVSREVWKNITAVCEGKLASLAELLKGEFPESLAELFTVKDRGLFPSPKQIAFDCSCPDWADMCKHVAAVLYGVGARLDEDPTLFFLLRKANMDDLISQAVAKKSESLLQKAPVASRRIMSDSDISAVFGIEMAEGDEGAQEALKKKTKRLRRTVNEKKSKGMEKKRNQKKAKNPF
;
A
#
# COMPACT_ATOMS: atom_id res chain seq x y z
N MET A 1 22.45 52.67 15.25
CA MET A 1 21.28 51.85 14.89
C MET A 1 21.25 51.82 13.37
N ASP A 2 21.89 50.81 12.77
CA ASP A 2 22.04 50.73 11.31
C ASP A 2 20.81 50.05 10.71
N TYR A 3 19.92 50.89 10.18
CA TYR A 3 18.67 50.51 9.53
C TYR A 3 18.83 50.35 8.01
N ASP A 4 19.94 49.78 7.51
CA ASP A 4 20.17 49.68 6.05
C ASP A 4 20.84 48.36 5.63
N ASN A 5 20.12 47.24 5.74
CA ASN A 5 20.51 46.04 5.00
C ASN A 5 19.31 45.23 4.52
N TYR A 6 18.42 45.87 3.75
CA TYR A 6 17.44 45.18 2.91
C TYR A 6 18.08 44.80 1.56
N GLY A 7 19.22 44.10 1.60
CA GLY A 7 19.83 43.51 0.41
C GLY A 7 19.13 42.22 0.02
N PHE A 8 18.58 42.14 -1.20
CA PHE A 8 18.13 40.86 -1.75
C PHE A 8 19.30 39.86 -1.73
N PRO A 9 19.11 38.63 -1.21
CA PRO A 9 20.19 37.65 -1.13
C PRO A 9 20.82 37.40 -2.51
N ARG A 10 22.17 37.40 -2.57
CA ARG A 10 22.89 37.12 -3.82
C ARG A 10 22.43 35.79 -4.42
N TYR A 11 22.16 35.79 -5.72
CA TYR A 11 21.77 34.59 -6.44
C TYR A 11 22.85 33.50 -6.33
N VAL A 12 22.43 32.30 -5.96
CA VAL A 12 23.30 31.11 -5.89
C VAL A 12 22.90 30.16 -7.01
N SER A 13 23.86 29.86 -7.88
CA SER A 13 23.67 28.94 -9.01
C SER A 13 23.30 27.52 -8.55
N VAL A 14 22.61 26.79 -9.41
CA VAL A 14 22.20 25.39 -9.15
C VAL A 14 23.41 24.50 -8.87
N SER A 15 24.50 24.65 -9.62
CA SER A 15 25.74 23.89 -9.42
C SER A 15 26.34 24.10 -8.03
N LYS A 16 26.33 25.34 -7.53
CA LYS A 16 26.78 25.65 -6.15
C LYS A 16 25.86 25.00 -5.11
N LYS A 17 24.54 25.00 -5.32
CA LYS A 17 23.56 24.34 -4.44
C LYS A 17 23.78 22.83 -4.39
N ARG A 18 23.96 22.18 -5.55
CA ARG A 18 24.26 20.74 -5.67
C ARG A 18 25.58 20.37 -4.99
N ALA A 19 26.64 21.14 -5.24
CA ALA A 19 27.94 20.92 -4.61
C ALA A 19 27.87 21.06 -3.08
N LYS A 20 27.10 22.03 -2.58
CA LYS A 20 26.85 22.19 -1.15
C LYS A 20 26.12 20.98 -0.56
N ALA A 21 25.03 20.55 -1.20
CA ALA A 21 24.28 19.38 -0.76
C ALA A 21 25.15 18.11 -0.75
N LYS A 22 25.96 17.88 -1.80
CA LYS A 22 26.91 16.77 -1.88
C LYS A 22 27.92 16.80 -0.74
N LYS A 23 28.57 17.95 -0.50
CA LYS A 23 29.52 18.10 0.62
C LYS A 23 28.88 17.84 1.98
N SER A 24 27.63 18.31 2.18
CA SER A 24 26.90 18.06 3.42
C SER A 24 26.51 16.59 3.57
N ALA A 25 26.07 15.93 2.49
CA ALA A 25 25.76 14.50 2.48
C ALA A 25 27.01 13.67 2.83
N GLU A 26 28.17 13.96 2.23
CA GLU A 26 29.42 13.27 2.53
C GLU A 26 29.85 13.43 4.00
N LYS A 27 29.72 14.65 4.55
CA LYS A 27 30.02 14.92 5.97
C LYS A 27 29.07 14.18 6.90
N LEU A 28 27.78 14.12 6.56
CA LEU A 28 26.79 13.44 7.39
C LEU A 28 26.91 11.92 7.27
N LYS A 29 27.23 11.38 6.09
CA LYS A 29 27.44 9.94 5.87
C LYS A 29 28.58 9.39 6.74
N LYS A 30 29.62 10.21 7.01
CA LYS A 30 30.69 9.86 7.96
C LYS A 30 30.20 9.70 9.41
N LYS A 31 29.11 10.40 9.79
CA LYS A 31 28.54 10.35 11.15
C LYS A 31 27.39 9.35 11.26
N ASN A 32 26.63 9.16 10.18
CA ASN A 32 25.52 8.24 10.09
C ASN A 32 25.59 7.48 8.75
N PRO A 33 26.12 6.25 8.72
CA PRO A 33 26.27 5.48 7.49
C PRO A 33 24.93 5.03 6.87
N ASN A 34 23.85 4.98 7.65
CA ASN A 34 22.53 4.49 7.22
C ASN A 34 21.65 5.56 6.57
N MET A 35 22.21 6.72 6.25
CA MET A 35 21.47 7.77 5.56
C MET A 35 21.03 7.32 4.17
N LYS A 36 19.79 7.63 3.84
CA LYS A 36 19.18 7.37 2.53
C LYS A 36 18.92 8.72 1.87
N PRO A 37 19.86 9.28 1.08
CA PRO A 37 19.61 10.48 0.30
C PRO A 37 18.58 10.22 -0.80
N VAL A 38 17.90 11.27 -1.26
CA VAL A 38 17.01 11.18 -2.43
C VAL A 38 17.75 11.73 -3.64
N VAL A 39 17.92 10.89 -4.65
CA VAL A 39 18.55 11.25 -5.92
C VAL A 39 17.51 11.09 -7.02
N ILE A 40 17.21 12.18 -7.72
CA ILE A 40 16.25 12.16 -8.83
C ILE A 40 17.03 12.01 -10.14
N GLU A 41 16.78 10.90 -10.84
CA GLU A 41 17.34 10.64 -12.15
C GLU A 41 16.37 11.05 -13.28
N GLY A 42 16.85 11.92 -14.17
CA GLY A 42 16.07 12.41 -15.31
C GLY A 42 15.14 13.58 -15.01
N GLY A 43 14.17 13.83 -15.88
CA GLY A 43 13.29 15.02 -15.83
C GLY A 43 12.09 14.90 -14.88
N LYS A 44 11.57 13.67 -14.70
CA LYS A 44 10.41 13.38 -13.85
C LYS A 44 10.87 12.97 -12.45
N ILE A 45 10.16 13.43 -11.41
CA ILE A 45 10.45 13.07 -10.01
C ILE A 45 9.92 11.67 -9.69
N ALA A 46 8.71 11.36 -10.19
CA ALA A 46 8.14 10.04 -10.10
C ALA A 46 7.71 9.53 -11.49
N LYS A 47 7.70 8.21 -11.64
CA LYS A 47 7.48 7.44 -12.87
C LYS A 47 6.41 6.37 -12.69
N THR A 48 6.26 5.79 -11.49
CA THR A 48 5.25 4.75 -11.22
C THR A 48 3.92 5.36 -10.80
N TRP A 49 2.85 4.56 -10.83
CA TRP A 49 1.53 5.01 -10.37
C TRP A 49 1.56 5.51 -8.93
N TRP A 50 2.29 4.83 -8.03
CA TRP A 50 2.37 5.20 -6.61
C TRP A 50 3.04 6.55 -6.39
N GLY A 51 4.20 6.75 -6.99
CA GLY A 51 4.92 8.02 -6.89
C GLY A 51 4.17 9.17 -7.57
N ILE A 52 3.58 8.93 -8.75
CA ILE A 52 2.77 9.94 -9.47
C ILE A 52 1.51 10.28 -8.68
N GLY A 53 0.76 9.28 -8.22
CA GLY A 53 -0.46 9.46 -7.45
C GLY A 53 -0.20 10.22 -6.14
N TRP A 54 0.94 9.96 -5.48
CA TRP A 54 1.35 10.69 -4.29
C TRP A 54 1.63 12.17 -4.59
N ILE A 55 2.39 12.45 -5.64
CA ILE A 55 2.68 13.82 -6.07
C ILE A 55 1.40 14.55 -6.48
N GLN A 56 0.51 13.91 -7.24
CA GLN A 56 -0.76 14.51 -7.65
C GLN A 56 -1.66 14.77 -6.44
N ASN A 57 -1.71 13.86 -5.48
CA ASN A 57 -2.47 14.04 -4.24
C ASN A 57 -1.95 15.25 -3.45
N LEU A 58 -0.62 15.41 -3.36
CA LEU A 58 0.03 16.58 -2.77
C LEU A 58 -0.35 17.88 -3.51
N GLU A 59 -0.26 17.88 -4.84
CA GLU A 59 -0.47 19.06 -5.67
C GLU A 59 -1.93 19.54 -5.67
N ARG A 60 -2.89 18.65 -5.37
CA ARG A 60 -4.30 19.03 -5.12
C ARG A 60 -4.48 19.90 -3.88
N TYR A 61 -3.48 19.98 -3.01
CA TYR A 61 -3.48 20.85 -1.84
C TYR A 61 -3.01 22.24 -2.25
N ALA A 62 -3.83 22.86 -3.11
CA ALA A 62 -3.51 24.02 -3.93
C ALA A 62 -3.26 25.33 -3.15
N ASP A 63 -3.39 25.33 -1.82
CA ASP A 63 -3.11 26.50 -0.97
C ASP A 63 -1.61 26.90 -0.95
N TYR A 64 -0.74 26.17 -1.67
CA TYR A 64 0.71 26.26 -1.57
C TYR A 64 1.47 26.44 -2.89
N ASP A 65 0.82 26.91 -3.96
CA ASP A 65 1.37 26.94 -5.32
C ASP A 65 2.80 27.57 -5.41
N ASN A 66 3.02 28.67 -4.67
CA ASN A 66 4.33 29.35 -4.57
C ASN A 66 5.41 28.60 -3.75
N ARG A 67 5.04 27.59 -2.96
CA ARG A 67 5.93 26.81 -2.07
C ARG A 67 6.31 25.47 -2.71
N ILE A 68 5.38 24.87 -3.43
CA ILE A 68 5.53 23.58 -4.11
C ILE A 68 6.64 23.65 -5.18
N GLY A 69 6.65 24.69 -6.02
CA GLY A 69 7.67 24.86 -7.06
C GLY A 69 9.11 24.91 -6.51
N ARG A 70 9.32 25.59 -5.38
CA ARG A 70 10.64 25.64 -4.72
C ARG A 70 11.02 24.30 -4.10
N GLY A 71 10.07 23.58 -3.50
CA GLY A 71 10.29 22.22 -3.01
C GLY A 71 10.75 21.27 -4.13
N ARG A 72 10.08 21.36 -5.29
CA ARG A 72 10.42 20.61 -6.50
C ARG A 72 11.86 20.86 -6.97
N SER A 73 12.33 22.11 -6.90
CA SER A 73 13.72 22.42 -7.21
C SER A 73 14.70 21.82 -6.19
N TYR A 74 14.38 21.85 -4.90
CA TYR A 74 15.27 21.34 -3.85
C TYR A 74 15.54 19.85 -3.99
N VAL A 75 14.50 19.04 -4.18
CA VAL A 75 14.66 17.59 -4.36
C VAL A 75 15.49 17.27 -5.62
N ARG A 76 15.26 17.99 -6.75
CA ARG A 76 16.04 17.85 -7.99
C ARG A 76 17.49 18.31 -7.88
N HIS A 77 17.80 19.14 -6.89
CA HIS A 77 19.16 19.56 -6.60
C HIS A 77 19.86 18.63 -5.60
N GLY A 78 19.24 17.51 -5.22
CA GLY A 78 19.79 16.57 -4.24
C GLY A 78 19.87 17.16 -2.84
N ALA A 79 19.02 18.15 -2.53
CA ALA A 79 19.04 18.82 -1.23
C ALA A 79 18.46 17.96 -0.10
N VAL A 80 17.71 16.91 -0.41
CA VAL A 80 17.20 15.95 0.57
C VAL A 80 18.31 14.93 0.86
N LEU A 81 19.03 15.16 1.95
CA LEU A 81 20.24 14.40 2.30
C LEU A 81 19.92 13.07 2.97
N ASP A 82 18.80 13.02 3.69
CA ASP A 82 18.26 11.80 4.29
C ASP A 82 16.75 11.85 4.26
N LEU A 83 16.13 10.71 4.00
CA LEU A 83 14.69 10.50 4.03
C LEU A 83 14.43 9.07 4.50
N GLN A 84 13.84 8.95 5.69
CA GLN A 84 13.45 7.69 6.30
C GLN A 84 11.93 7.69 6.45
N ILE A 85 11.29 6.61 5.96
CA ILE A 85 9.85 6.40 6.06
C ILE A 85 9.63 5.30 7.09
N GLU A 86 8.88 5.62 8.13
CA GLU A 86 8.49 4.75 9.23
C GLU A 86 6.96 4.71 9.34
N ALA A 87 6.44 3.85 10.21
CA ALA A 87 5.00 3.68 10.39
C ALA A 87 4.33 4.97 10.92
N GLY A 88 3.63 5.68 10.04
CA GLY A 88 2.94 6.95 10.35
C GLY A 88 3.87 8.17 10.45
N LYS A 89 5.16 8.05 10.12
CA LYS A 89 6.13 9.13 10.30
C LYS A 89 7.19 9.13 9.21
N ILE A 90 7.59 10.31 8.77
CA ILE A 90 8.73 10.52 7.86
C ILE A 90 9.71 11.44 8.57
N ASN A 91 10.97 11.02 8.66
CA ASN A 91 12.07 11.81 9.18
C ASN A 91 13.03 12.15 8.04
N ALA A 92 13.43 13.41 7.92
CA ALA A 92 14.30 13.83 6.83
C ALA A 92 15.26 14.94 7.24
N LEU A 93 16.37 15.02 6.50
CA LEU A 93 17.35 16.10 6.58
C LEU A 93 17.45 16.81 5.23
N VAL A 94 17.20 18.12 5.22
CA VAL A 94 17.24 18.92 3.98
C VAL A 94 18.27 20.03 4.07
N GLN A 95 19.18 20.08 3.10
CA GLN A 95 20.15 21.14 2.95
C GLN A 95 19.46 22.43 2.45
N GLY A 96 19.42 23.43 3.32
CA GLY A 96 18.96 24.77 2.98
C GLY A 96 20.08 25.80 2.75
N SER A 97 19.73 27.07 2.96
CA SER A 97 20.67 28.20 2.91
C SER A 97 21.70 28.18 4.03
N ARG A 98 21.34 27.70 5.24
CA ARG A 98 22.24 27.59 6.40
C ARG A 98 23.29 26.49 6.22
N ALA A 99 24.34 26.52 7.04
CA ALA A 99 25.39 25.51 7.04
C ALA A 99 24.88 24.15 7.56
N LYS A 100 24.14 24.17 8.68
CA LYS A 100 23.47 22.99 9.23
C LYS A 100 22.19 22.66 8.42
N PRO A 101 21.99 21.41 7.99
CA PRO A 101 20.73 20.96 7.39
C PRO A 101 19.55 21.11 8.35
N TYR A 102 18.36 21.34 7.81
CA TYR A 102 17.12 21.39 8.58
C TYR A 102 16.61 19.96 8.81
N SER A 103 16.14 19.70 10.03
CA SER A 103 15.35 18.53 10.38
C SER A 103 13.89 18.75 9.98
N ILE A 104 13.30 17.74 9.36
CA ILE A 104 11.90 17.69 8.99
C ILE A 104 11.29 16.43 9.59
N THR A 105 10.13 16.58 10.21
CA THR A 105 9.27 15.48 10.62
C THR A 105 7.89 15.68 10.01
N ILE A 106 7.39 14.65 9.33
CA ILE A 106 6.03 14.63 8.77
C ILE A 106 5.30 13.46 9.41
N SER A 107 4.19 13.75 10.08
CA SER A 107 3.36 12.72 10.72
C SER A 107 2.10 12.53 9.89
N ILE A 108 1.79 11.28 9.57
CA ILE A 108 0.60 10.91 8.78
C ILE A 108 -0.27 10.00 9.63
N LYS A 109 -1.55 10.36 9.77
CA LYS A 109 -2.52 9.54 10.51
C LYS A 109 -2.61 8.14 9.87
N PRO A 110 -2.91 7.10 10.65
CA PRO A 110 -3.24 5.80 10.07
C PRO A 110 -4.52 5.88 9.24
N VAL A 111 -4.69 4.95 8.30
CA VAL A 111 -6.00 4.72 7.67
C VAL A 111 -7.00 4.24 8.74
N SER A 112 -8.25 4.70 8.69
CA SER A 112 -9.26 4.22 9.64
C SER A 112 -9.61 2.77 9.35
N ARG A 113 -9.98 1.99 10.38
CA ARG A 113 -10.33 0.56 10.21
C ARG A 113 -11.51 0.37 9.25
N GLU A 114 -12.49 1.26 9.29
CA GLU A 114 -13.67 1.24 8.41
C GLU A 114 -13.28 1.47 6.96
N VAL A 115 -12.45 2.48 6.70
CA VAL A 115 -11.94 2.76 5.35
C VAL A 115 -11.10 1.59 4.85
N TRP A 116 -10.21 1.07 5.70
CA TRP A 116 -9.37 -0.06 5.33
C TRP A 116 -10.19 -1.31 4.99
N LYS A 117 -11.21 -1.63 5.79
CA LYS A 117 -12.11 -2.76 5.55
C LYS A 117 -12.89 -2.59 4.23
N ASN A 118 -13.30 -1.37 3.91
CA ASN A 118 -13.98 -1.09 2.63
C ASN A 118 -13.00 -1.27 1.46
N ILE A 119 -11.76 -0.79 1.59
CA ILE A 119 -10.73 -0.97 0.57
C ILE A 119 -10.45 -2.46 0.35
N THR A 120 -10.22 -3.23 1.41
CA THR A 120 -9.94 -4.68 1.30
C THR A 120 -11.11 -5.43 0.65
N ALA A 121 -12.35 -5.08 1.01
CA ALA A 121 -13.55 -5.72 0.44
C ALA A 121 -13.72 -5.43 -1.06
N VAL A 122 -13.34 -4.23 -1.54
CA VAL A 122 -13.46 -3.90 -2.97
C VAL A 122 -12.26 -4.42 -3.77
N CYS A 123 -11.07 -4.51 -3.17
CA CYS A 123 -9.91 -5.18 -3.78
C CYS A 123 -10.16 -6.69 -3.99
N GLU A 124 -11.08 -7.27 -3.22
CA GLU A 124 -11.42 -8.68 -3.25
C GLU A 124 -11.88 -9.12 -4.66
N GLY A 125 -11.14 -10.04 -5.26
CA GLY A 125 -11.41 -10.56 -6.60
C GLY A 125 -11.06 -9.61 -7.76
N LYS A 126 -10.58 -8.39 -7.49
CA LYS A 126 -10.12 -7.43 -8.51
C LYS A 126 -8.61 -7.41 -8.73
N LEU A 127 -7.83 -7.83 -7.72
CA LEU A 127 -6.39 -7.97 -7.80
C LEU A 127 -6.01 -9.40 -8.19
N ALA A 128 -5.25 -9.59 -9.27
CA ALA A 128 -4.79 -10.92 -9.65
C ALA A 128 -3.56 -11.35 -8.81
N SER A 129 -2.71 -10.40 -8.42
CA SER A 129 -1.57 -10.65 -7.51
C SER A 129 -1.13 -9.42 -6.71
N LEU A 130 -0.38 -9.63 -5.62
CA LEU A 130 0.32 -8.55 -4.91
C LEU A 130 1.36 -7.85 -5.80
N ALA A 131 2.02 -8.60 -6.70
CA ALA A 131 3.04 -8.05 -7.57
C ALA A 131 2.46 -6.98 -8.51
N GLU A 132 1.26 -7.20 -9.06
CA GLU A 132 0.51 -6.22 -9.85
C GLU A 132 0.17 -4.97 -9.03
N LEU A 133 -0.33 -5.15 -7.80
CA LEU A 133 -0.61 -4.04 -6.89
C LEU A 133 0.63 -3.17 -6.65
N LEU A 134 1.77 -3.80 -6.36
CA LEU A 134 3.03 -3.10 -6.10
C LEU A 134 3.53 -2.39 -7.37
N LYS A 135 3.41 -3.01 -8.55
CA LYS A 135 3.75 -2.33 -9.81
C LYS A 135 2.82 -1.14 -10.14
N GLY A 136 1.69 -1.03 -9.45
CA GLY A 136 0.67 -0.04 -9.78
C GLY A 136 -0.17 -0.44 -10.99
N GLU A 137 -0.19 -1.74 -11.31
CA GLU A 137 -0.93 -2.32 -12.44
C GLU A 137 -2.26 -2.87 -11.90
N PHE A 138 -3.30 -2.05 -11.90
CA PHE A 138 -4.64 -2.47 -11.48
C PHE A 138 -5.73 -1.72 -12.25
N PRO A 139 -6.98 -2.24 -12.26
CA PRO A 139 -8.09 -1.58 -12.94
C PRO A 139 -8.31 -0.15 -12.42
N GLU A 140 -8.73 0.75 -13.31
CA GLU A 140 -8.97 2.17 -12.99
C GLU A 140 -9.94 2.36 -11.81
N SER A 141 -10.98 1.52 -11.72
CA SER A 141 -11.91 1.52 -10.57
C SER A 141 -11.23 1.35 -9.21
N LEU A 142 -10.06 0.69 -9.17
CA LEU A 142 -9.28 0.52 -7.94
C LEU A 142 -8.36 1.72 -7.69
N ALA A 143 -7.81 2.32 -8.75
CA ALA A 143 -7.05 3.57 -8.69
C ALA A 143 -7.90 4.71 -8.08
N GLU A 144 -9.14 4.84 -8.55
CA GLU A 144 -10.10 5.80 -8.02
C GLU A 144 -10.37 5.55 -6.54
N LEU A 145 -10.59 4.28 -6.17
CA LEU A 145 -10.88 3.89 -4.79
C LEU A 145 -9.75 4.26 -3.82
N PHE A 146 -8.49 4.06 -4.20
CA PHE A 146 -7.37 4.47 -3.37
C PHE A 146 -7.29 5.99 -3.22
N THR A 147 -7.70 6.75 -4.24
CA THR A 147 -7.55 8.21 -4.30
C THR A 147 -8.80 8.98 -3.84
N VAL A 148 -9.87 8.30 -3.41
CA VAL A 148 -11.07 8.96 -2.89
C VAL A 148 -10.71 9.83 -1.68
N LYS A 149 -11.08 11.10 -1.73
CA LYS A 149 -10.88 12.04 -0.62
C LYS A 149 -11.51 11.50 0.67
N ASP A 150 -10.75 11.51 1.75
CA ASP A 150 -11.11 11.08 3.13
C ASP A 150 -11.52 9.60 3.29
N ARG A 151 -11.77 8.88 2.20
CA ARG A 151 -12.19 7.46 2.20
C ARG A 151 -11.21 6.53 1.45
N GLY A 152 -10.13 7.08 0.94
CA GLY A 152 -9.09 6.37 0.23
C GLY A 152 -7.86 6.08 1.10
N LEU A 153 -6.88 5.44 0.48
CA LEU A 153 -5.58 5.19 1.09
C LEU A 153 -4.73 6.47 1.14
N PHE A 154 -4.90 7.38 0.17
CA PHE A 154 -4.18 8.65 0.13
C PHE A 154 -4.63 9.59 1.26
N PRO A 155 -3.68 10.14 2.05
CA PRO A 155 -4.03 10.95 3.21
C PRO A 155 -4.51 12.33 2.77
N SER A 156 -5.61 12.83 3.35
CA SER A 156 -6.07 14.21 3.16
C SER A 156 -5.21 15.21 3.97
N PRO A 157 -5.24 16.53 3.69
CA PRO A 157 -4.37 17.50 4.37
C PRO A 157 -4.51 17.48 5.89
N LYS A 158 -5.73 17.29 6.40
CA LYS A 158 -6.05 17.19 7.84
C LYS A 158 -5.47 15.95 8.52
N GLN A 159 -4.96 15.01 7.73
CA GLN A 159 -4.32 13.78 8.19
C GLN A 159 -2.80 13.88 8.19
N ILE A 160 -2.24 15.02 7.76
CA ILE A 160 -0.79 15.25 7.68
C ILE A 160 -0.44 16.42 8.60
N ALA A 161 0.56 16.21 9.46
CA ALA A 161 1.13 17.25 10.30
C ALA A 161 2.61 17.45 9.92
N PHE A 162 3.03 18.70 9.86
CA PHE A 162 4.36 19.11 9.42
C PHE A 162 5.13 19.76 10.56
N ASP A 163 6.39 19.36 10.71
CA ASP A 163 7.35 20.01 11.58
C ASP A 163 8.67 20.22 10.82
N CYS A 164 9.20 21.43 10.88
CA CYS A 164 10.47 21.77 10.25
C CYS A 164 11.23 22.79 11.09
N SER A 165 12.51 22.52 11.37
CA SER A 165 13.39 23.43 12.13
C SER A 165 13.82 24.68 11.36
N CYS A 166 13.18 25.00 10.23
CA CYS A 166 13.48 26.20 9.46
C CYS A 166 12.70 27.41 10.02
N PRO A 167 13.22 28.64 9.86
CA PRO A 167 12.56 29.84 10.38
C PRO A 167 11.36 30.30 9.54
N ASP A 168 10.80 29.43 8.68
CA ASP A 168 9.61 29.73 7.88
C ASP A 168 8.38 29.42 8.75
N TRP A 169 7.50 30.40 8.94
CA TRP A 169 6.30 30.30 9.78
C TRP A 169 5.13 29.58 9.08
N ALA A 170 5.27 29.26 7.79
CA ALA A 170 4.27 28.52 7.05
C ALA A 170 4.23 27.05 7.47
N ASP A 171 3.01 26.51 7.68
CA ASP A 171 2.79 25.10 7.99
C ASP A 171 3.50 24.16 7.00
N MET A 172 3.44 24.47 5.70
CA MET A 172 4.19 23.78 4.66
C MET A 172 5.27 24.68 4.04
N CYS A 173 6.48 24.60 4.59
CA CYS A 173 7.63 25.28 4.00
C CYS A 173 8.18 24.54 2.76
N LYS A 174 9.06 25.18 2.00
CA LYS A 174 9.72 24.57 0.82
C LYS A 174 10.53 23.30 1.15
N HIS A 175 11.02 23.15 2.38
CA HIS A 175 11.77 21.95 2.78
C HIS A 175 10.82 20.77 2.99
N VAL A 176 9.68 20.98 3.64
CA VAL A 176 8.61 19.99 3.77
C VAL A 176 8.13 19.56 2.38
N ALA A 177 7.86 20.51 1.48
CA ALA A 177 7.50 20.20 0.10
C ALA A 177 8.58 19.37 -0.62
N ALA A 178 9.87 19.66 -0.42
CA ALA A 178 10.96 18.88 -0.99
C ALA A 178 10.96 17.42 -0.47
N VAL A 179 10.68 17.22 0.82
CA VAL A 179 10.55 15.89 1.41
C VAL A 179 9.35 15.16 0.84
N LEU A 180 8.19 15.82 0.71
CA LEU A 180 6.98 15.20 0.14
C LEU A 180 7.18 14.78 -1.32
N TYR A 181 7.87 15.57 -2.14
CA TYR A 181 8.28 15.12 -3.47
C TYR A 181 9.28 13.96 -3.42
N GLY A 182 10.21 13.97 -2.45
CA GLY A 182 11.16 12.88 -2.25
C GLY A 182 10.50 11.58 -1.81
N VAL A 183 9.39 11.64 -1.07
CA VAL A 183 8.56 10.47 -0.77
C VAL A 183 8.03 9.87 -2.06
N GLY A 184 7.52 10.68 -3.00
CA GLY A 184 7.06 10.19 -4.30
C GLY A 184 8.14 9.39 -5.05
N ALA A 185 9.39 9.85 -5.05
CA ALA A 185 10.50 9.11 -5.62
C ALA A 185 10.81 7.80 -4.86
N ARG A 186 10.65 7.78 -3.53
CA ARG A 186 10.81 6.55 -2.74
C ARG A 186 9.71 5.54 -2.93
N LEU A 187 8.49 5.99 -3.23
CA LEU A 187 7.38 5.09 -3.54
C LEU A 187 7.55 4.42 -4.91
N ASP A 188 8.29 5.04 -5.84
CA ASP A 188 8.68 4.38 -7.09
C ASP A 188 9.68 3.24 -6.85
N GLU A 189 10.59 3.41 -5.88
CA GLU A 189 11.58 2.39 -5.51
C GLU A 189 10.93 1.25 -4.71
N ASP A 190 10.09 1.61 -3.73
CA ASP A 190 9.41 0.67 -2.84
C ASP A 190 8.00 1.17 -2.45
N PRO A 191 6.96 0.67 -3.14
CA PRO A 191 5.57 0.99 -2.84
C PRO A 191 5.10 0.51 -1.46
N THR A 192 5.75 -0.50 -0.86
CA THR A 192 5.36 -1.03 0.46
C THR A 192 5.49 0.03 1.55
N LEU A 193 6.39 1.00 1.35
CA LEU A 193 6.58 2.14 2.24
C LEU A 193 5.30 2.98 2.38
N PHE A 194 4.44 3.02 1.37
CA PHE A 194 3.17 3.75 1.45
C PHE A 194 2.20 3.09 2.44
N PHE A 195 2.10 1.77 2.38
CA PHE A 195 1.27 0.97 3.28
C PHE A 195 1.82 1.03 4.72
N LEU A 196 3.14 0.91 4.88
CA LEU A 196 3.82 1.12 6.16
C LEU A 196 3.47 2.50 6.74
N LEU A 197 3.62 3.55 5.94
CA LEU A 197 3.35 4.93 6.33
C LEU A 197 1.89 5.13 6.74
N ARG A 198 0.94 4.46 6.08
CA ARG A 198 -0.49 4.50 6.41
C ARG A 198 -0.91 3.50 7.49
N LYS A 199 0.03 2.72 8.04
CA LYS A 199 -0.21 1.61 8.98
C LYS A 199 -1.27 0.63 8.47
N ALA A 200 -1.23 0.36 7.17
CA ALA A 200 -2.12 -0.54 6.48
C ALA A 200 -1.38 -1.86 6.21
N ASN A 201 -1.96 -3.00 6.61
CA ASN A 201 -1.32 -4.29 6.39
C ASN A 201 -1.66 -4.84 5.01
N MET A 202 -0.68 -4.90 4.11
CA MET A 202 -0.88 -5.40 2.75
C MET A 202 -1.37 -6.85 2.72
N ASP A 203 -1.03 -7.67 3.72
CA ASP A 203 -1.49 -9.06 3.80
C ASP A 203 -3.02 -9.14 3.82
N ASP A 204 -3.68 -8.14 4.40
CA ASP A 204 -5.15 -8.07 4.44
C ASP A 204 -5.78 -8.01 3.03
N LEU A 205 -5.06 -7.46 2.05
CA LEU A 205 -5.52 -7.37 0.65
C LEU A 205 -5.43 -8.72 -0.07
N ILE A 206 -4.46 -9.56 0.30
CA ILE A 206 -4.18 -10.83 -0.39
C ILE A 206 -4.88 -11.99 0.31
N SER A 207 -4.84 -12.05 1.64
CA SER A 207 -5.38 -13.17 2.41
C SER A 207 -6.88 -13.36 2.15
N GLN A 208 -7.63 -12.27 1.99
CA GLN A 208 -9.05 -12.33 1.65
C GLN A 208 -9.26 -12.79 0.19
N ALA A 209 -8.46 -12.28 -0.75
CA ALA A 209 -8.53 -12.66 -2.16
C ALA A 209 -8.20 -14.14 -2.38
N VAL A 210 -7.16 -14.67 -1.72
CA VAL A 210 -6.72 -16.07 -1.83
C VAL A 210 -7.69 -17.00 -1.12
N ALA A 211 -8.14 -16.68 0.09
CA ALA A 211 -9.10 -17.49 0.84
C ALA A 211 -10.43 -17.66 0.09
N LYS A 212 -10.96 -16.60 -0.54
CA LYS A 212 -12.17 -16.75 -1.35
C LYS A 212 -11.93 -17.39 -2.70
N LYS A 213 -10.76 -17.22 -3.33
CA LYS A 213 -10.44 -17.94 -4.57
C LYS A 213 -10.38 -19.44 -4.31
N SER A 214 -9.73 -19.87 -3.23
CA SER A 214 -9.71 -21.28 -2.81
C SER A 214 -11.10 -21.77 -2.43
N GLU A 215 -11.92 -20.99 -1.71
CA GLU A 215 -13.33 -21.31 -1.46
C GLU A 215 -14.14 -21.44 -2.76
N SER A 216 -13.96 -20.55 -3.73
CA SER A 216 -14.67 -20.60 -5.02
C SER A 216 -14.26 -21.81 -5.85
N LEU A 217 -12.97 -22.19 -5.81
CA LEU A 217 -12.46 -23.39 -6.47
C LEU A 217 -12.98 -24.64 -5.77
N LEU A 218 -13.01 -24.66 -4.43
CA LEU A 218 -13.61 -25.74 -3.64
C LEU A 218 -15.13 -25.86 -3.85
N GLN A 219 -15.84 -24.75 -4.05
CA GLN A 219 -17.27 -24.75 -4.39
C GLN A 219 -17.54 -25.22 -5.83
N LYS A 220 -16.60 -24.97 -6.76
CA LYS A 220 -16.69 -25.44 -8.16
C LYS A 220 -16.16 -26.87 -8.35
N ALA A 221 -15.32 -27.38 -7.44
CA ALA A 221 -14.80 -28.74 -7.46
C ALA A 221 -15.87 -29.86 -7.53
N PRO A 222 -17.05 -29.76 -6.88
CA PRO A 222 -18.11 -30.76 -7.05
C PRO A 222 -18.93 -30.62 -8.34
N VAL A 223 -18.70 -29.58 -9.16
CA VAL A 223 -19.40 -29.42 -10.45
C VAL A 223 -18.67 -30.25 -11.48
N ALA A 224 -19.14 -31.49 -11.69
CA ALA A 224 -18.67 -32.35 -12.77
C ALA A 224 -18.84 -31.62 -14.11
N SER A 225 -17.76 -31.08 -14.66
CA SER A 225 -17.72 -30.64 -16.04
C SER A 225 -17.96 -31.85 -16.93
N ARG A 226 -18.75 -31.70 -18.00
CA ARG A 226 -19.03 -32.74 -19.00
C ARG A 226 -17.76 -33.32 -19.68
N ARG A 227 -16.58 -32.73 -19.41
CA ARG A 227 -15.25 -33.18 -19.87
C ARG A 227 -14.42 -33.95 -18.82
N ILE A 228 -14.96 -34.27 -17.66
CA ILE A 228 -14.26 -35.11 -16.68
C ILE A 228 -14.53 -36.57 -17.05
N MET A 229 -13.50 -37.23 -17.58
CA MET A 229 -13.50 -38.65 -17.92
C MET A 229 -13.40 -39.48 -16.63
N SER A 230 -14.06 -40.63 -16.59
CA SER A 230 -13.92 -41.56 -15.46
C SER A 230 -12.51 -42.17 -15.44
N ASP A 231 -12.06 -42.64 -14.29
CA ASP A 231 -10.76 -43.33 -14.16
C ASP A 231 -10.59 -44.47 -15.17
N SER A 232 -11.69 -45.15 -15.54
CA SER A 232 -11.72 -46.19 -16.58
C SER A 232 -11.26 -45.68 -17.96
N ASP A 233 -11.57 -44.42 -18.27
CA ASP A 233 -11.36 -43.85 -19.60
C ASP A 233 -9.95 -43.22 -19.71
N ILE A 234 -9.32 -42.89 -18.58
CA ILE A 234 -7.94 -42.36 -18.54
C ILE A 234 -6.94 -43.49 -18.84
N SER A 235 -7.15 -44.68 -18.27
CA SER A 235 -6.33 -45.87 -18.57
C SER A 235 -6.39 -46.25 -20.04
N ALA A 236 -7.57 -46.14 -20.66
CA ALA A 236 -7.78 -46.44 -22.07
C ALA A 236 -7.12 -45.44 -23.03
N VAL A 237 -7.00 -44.16 -22.63
CA VAL A 237 -6.44 -43.10 -23.48
C VAL A 237 -4.91 -43.03 -23.40
N PHE A 238 -4.32 -43.27 -22.22
CA PHE A 238 -2.89 -43.11 -22.01
C PHE A 238 -2.10 -44.43 -21.97
N GLY A 239 -2.76 -45.59 -21.99
CA GLY A 239 -2.08 -46.90 -21.98
C GLY A 239 -1.24 -47.14 -20.72
N ILE A 240 -1.60 -46.49 -19.61
CA ILE A 240 -0.91 -46.60 -18.32
C ILE A 240 -1.76 -47.51 -17.44
N GLU A 241 -1.24 -48.69 -17.10
CA GLU A 241 -1.78 -49.50 -16.00
C GLU A 241 -1.49 -48.77 -14.68
N MET A 242 -2.52 -48.18 -14.08
CA MET A 242 -2.40 -47.73 -12.70
C MET A 242 -2.36 -48.96 -11.80
N ALA A 243 -1.24 -49.17 -11.12
CA ALA A 243 -1.13 -50.25 -10.13
C ALA A 243 -2.29 -50.15 -9.14
N GLU A 244 -3.02 -51.27 -8.96
CA GLU A 244 -4.13 -51.39 -8.03
C GLU A 244 -3.66 -51.08 -6.61
N GLY A 245 -3.84 -49.82 -6.21
CA GLY A 245 -3.62 -49.37 -4.86
C GLY A 245 -4.70 -49.94 -3.94
N ASP A 246 -4.35 -51.03 -3.27
CA ASP A 246 -4.88 -51.58 -2.02
C ASP A 246 -6.37 -51.27 -1.76
N GLU A 247 -7.24 -52.22 -2.14
CA GLU A 247 -8.70 -52.14 -2.04
C GLU A 247 -9.21 -51.73 -0.63
N GLY A 248 -8.41 -51.98 0.41
CA GLY A 248 -8.70 -51.59 1.79
C GLY A 248 -8.76 -50.07 2.04
N ALA A 249 -7.97 -49.26 1.32
CA ALA A 249 -7.93 -47.82 1.51
C ALA A 249 -9.16 -47.12 0.89
N GLN A 250 -9.60 -47.61 -0.27
CA GLN A 250 -10.75 -47.04 -0.99
C GLN A 250 -12.07 -47.30 -0.26
N GLU A 251 -12.21 -48.45 0.39
CA GLU A 251 -13.41 -48.76 1.17
C GLU A 251 -13.47 -47.99 2.51
N ALA A 252 -12.31 -47.74 3.13
CA ALA A 252 -12.18 -46.90 4.31
C ALA A 252 -12.56 -45.43 4.02
N LEU A 253 -12.14 -44.89 2.87
CA LEU A 253 -12.53 -43.56 2.40
C LEU A 253 -14.03 -43.48 2.10
N LYS A 254 -14.61 -44.44 1.35
CA LYS A 254 -16.05 -44.51 1.07
C LYS A 254 -16.88 -44.56 2.36
N LYS A 255 -16.49 -45.38 3.36
CA LYS A 255 -17.15 -45.45 4.67
C LYS A 255 -17.02 -44.13 5.46
N LYS A 256 -15.87 -43.45 5.43
CA LYS A 256 -15.68 -42.11 6.04
C LYS A 256 -16.58 -41.04 5.40
N THR A 257 -16.65 -40.99 4.07
CA THR A 257 -17.54 -40.05 3.36
C THR A 257 -19.03 -40.32 3.61
N LYS A 258 -19.45 -41.59 3.71
CA LYS A 258 -20.85 -41.95 4.03
C LYS A 258 -21.22 -41.55 5.47
N ARG A 259 -20.29 -41.70 6.42
CA ARG A 259 -20.45 -41.30 7.83
C ARG A 259 -20.47 -39.77 8.01
N LEU A 260 -19.65 -39.02 7.26
CA LEU A 260 -19.68 -37.55 7.25
C LEU A 260 -20.98 -37.01 6.62
N ARG A 261 -21.46 -37.60 5.52
CA ARG A 261 -22.73 -37.19 4.91
C ARG A 261 -23.92 -37.42 5.85
N ARG A 262 -23.94 -38.54 6.59
CA ARG A 262 -25.02 -38.88 7.52
C ARG A 262 -25.06 -37.93 8.73
N THR A 263 -23.90 -37.57 9.29
CA THR A 263 -23.80 -36.61 10.41
C THR A 263 -24.15 -35.17 10.02
N VAL A 264 -23.85 -34.76 8.78
CA VAL A 264 -24.27 -33.45 8.25
C VAL A 264 -25.79 -33.39 8.03
N ASN A 265 -26.40 -34.47 7.55
CA ASN A 265 -27.85 -34.52 7.33
C ASN A 265 -28.64 -34.54 8.64
N GLU A 266 -28.12 -35.23 9.67
CA GLU A 266 -28.74 -35.28 11.00
C GLU A 266 -28.62 -33.95 11.77
N LYS A 267 -27.54 -33.18 11.55
CA LYS A 267 -27.43 -31.80 12.06
C LYS A 267 -28.38 -30.83 11.33
N LYS A 268 -28.60 -31.02 10.03
CA LYS A 268 -29.57 -30.22 9.25
C LYS A 268 -31.01 -30.51 9.68
N SER A 269 -31.39 -31.77 9.90
CA SER A 269 -32.75 -32.10 10.37
C SER A 269 -33.03 -31.55 11.78
N LYS A 270 -32.10 -31.73 12.72
CA LYS A 270 -32.23 -31.16 14.09
C LYS A 270 -32.26 -29.62 14.10
N GLY A 271 -31.52 -28.96 13.21
CA GLY A 271 -31.54 -27.50 13.07
C GLY A 271 -32.85 -26.96 12.47
N MET A 272 -33.47 -27.72 11.56
CA MET A 272 -34.73 -27.36 10.91
C MET A 272 -35.93 -27.58 11.86
N GLU A 273 -35.87 -28.60 12.70
CA GLU A 273 -36.86 -28.90 13.74
C GLU A 273 -36.83 -27.88 14.90
N LYS A 274 -35.63 -27.42 15.30
CA LYS A 274 -35.47 -26.33 16.28
C LYS A 274 -36.02 -24.99 15.79
N LYS A 275 -35.85 -24.67 14.49
CA LYS A 275 -36.42 -23.47 13.86
C LYS A 275 -37.95 -23.54 13.74
N ARG A 276 -38.53 -24.73 13.57
CA ARG A 276 -39.98 -24.93 13.49
C ARG A 276 -40.65 -24.81 14.88
N ASN A 277 -40.01 -25.29 15.94
CA ASN A 277 -40.50 -25.11 17.32
C ASN A 277 -40.34 -23.67 17.84
N GLN A 278 -39.29 -22.94 17.45
CA GLN A 278 -39.15 -21.51 17.82
C GLN A 278 -40.17 -20.60 17.12
N LYS A 279 -40.68 -20.95 15.93
CA LYS A 279 -41.77 -20.21 15.28
C LYS A 279 -43.14 -20.46 15.91
N LYS A 280 -43.38 -21.63 16.50
CA LYS A 280 -44.64 -21.92 17.23
C LYS A 280 -44.71 -21.28 18.62
N ALA A 281 -43.56 -21.01 19.25
CA ALA A 281 -43.51 -20.36 20.58
C ALA A 281 -43.62 -18.82 20.54
N LYS A 282 -43.71 -18.20 19.36
CA LYS A 282 -43.77 -16.72 19.20
C LYS A 282 -45.14 -16.16 18.82
N ASN A 283 -46.20 -16.97 18.79
CA ASN A 283 -47.57 -16.49 18.70
C ASN A 283 -48.40 -16.98 19.89
N PRO A 284 -48.63 -16.11 20.89
CA PRO A 284 -49.84 -16.12 21.66
C PRO A 284 -50.59 -14.79 21.44
N PHE A 285 -51.78 -14.91 20.82
CA PHE A 285 -52.78 -13.87 20.56
C PHE A 285 -52.43 -12.80 19.52
#